data_AF-A0A346BUV4-F1
#
_entry.id   AF-A0A346BUV4-F1
#
_cell.length_a   1.000
_cell.length_b   1.000
_cell.length_c   1.000
_cell.angle_alpha   90.00
_cell.angle_beta   90.00
_cell.angle_gamma   90.00
#
_symmetry.space_group_name_H-M   'P 1'
#
loop_
_entity.id
_entity.type
_entity.pdbx_description
1 polymer ?
#
loop_
_entity_poly.entity_id
_entity_poly.type
_entity_poly.pdbx_seq_one_letter_code
_entity_poly.pdbx_strand_id
1 'polypeptide(L)'
;MKERQRWRAEEDALLRAYVKQYGPREWNLVSQRMNTPLNRDAKSCLERWKNYLKPGIKKGSLTEEEQHLVIRLQAKHGNKWKKIAAEVPGRTAKRLGKWWEVFKEKRQREQKENNKTVEPIDEGKYDRILETFAEKLVKERPAPAFVMATSNGGFLHPEPPTPTPSMLPPWLSNSTSTSNARSPSPSVTLSLSPSVTAAPPIPWLQPDRGQDNTPHVLGGMPPHGSVPACGENVVMSELVDCSRELEEGHRAWASHKKEAAWRLRRVELQLESEKSCRRREKMEEMEAKMKALREEQRVSLDRIEAEYREQLTALRMDAEAKEQKLAEQWAAKHLRLTKFIEQLACRSSRT
;
A
#
# COMPACT_ATOMS: atom_id res chain seq x y z
N MET A 1 -16.45 23.03 -19.03
CA MET A 1 -15.75 22.02 -19.89
C MET A 1 -16.81 21.12 -20.53
N LYS A 2 -16.66 20.71 -21.79
CA LYS A 2 -17.55 19.72 -22.42
C LYS A 2 -17.34 18.36 -21.73
N GLU A 3 -18.40 17.79 -21.17
CA GLU A 3 -18.31 16.64 -20.27
C GLU A 3 -17.78 15.37 -20.98
N ARG A 4 -16.94 14.57 -20.31
CA ARG A 4 -16.34 13.36 -20.92
C ARG A 4 -17.30 12.17 -20.86
N GLN A 5 -18.41 12.30 -21.59
CA GLN A 5 -19.45 11.28 -21.71
C GLN A 5 -18.88 9.94 -22.20
N ARG A 6 -19.12 8.86 -21.44
CA ARG A 6 -18.66 7.50 -21.76
C ARG A 6 -19.32 6.98 -23.05
N TRP A 7 -18.58 6.22 -23.86
CA TRP A 7 -19.10 5.57 -25.07
C TRP A 7 -19.98 4.36 -24.70
N ARG A 8 -21.18 4.27 -25.26
CA ARG A 8 -22.09 3.12 -25.16
C ARG A 8 -21.77 2.04 -26.19
N ALA A 9 -22.24 0.81 -25.93
CA ALA A 9 -22.04 -0.32 -26.83
C ALA A 9 -22.71 -0.13 -28.21
N GLU A 10 -23.88 0.55 -28.23
CA GLU A 10 -24.62 0.98 -29.43
C GLU A 10 -23.77 1.91 -30.30
N GLU A 11 -23.21 2.98 -29.71
CA GLU A 11 -22.38 3.96 -30.40
C GLU A 11 -21.11 3.30 -30.98
N ASP A 12 -20.52 2.37 -30.23
CA ASP A 12 -19.38 1.57 -30.70
C ASP A 12 -19.76 0.59 -31.83
N ALA A 13 -21.01 0.08 -31.85
CA ALA A 13 -21.51 -0.79 -32.91
C ALA A 13 -21.78 0.00 -34.20
N LEU A 14 -22.38 1.18 -34.08
CA LEU A 14 -22.59 2.14 -35.17
C LEU A 14 -21.24 2.54 -35.80
N LEU A 15 -20.22 2.86 -35.00
CA LEU A 15 -18.87 3.12 -35.52
C LEU A 15 -18.25 1.93 -36.26
N ARG A 16 -18.46 0.69 -35.78
CA ARG A 16 -17.98 -0.52 -36.48
C ARG A 16 -18.70 -0.71 -37.82
N ALA A 17 -20.01 -0.52 -37.85
CA ALA A 17 -20.81 -0.63 -39.07
C ALA A 17 -20.41 0.44 -40.11
N TYR A 18 -20.28 1.70 -39.68
CA TYR A 18 -19.81 2.80 -40.52
C TYR A 18 -18.46 2.48 -41.18
N VAL A 19 -17.47 2.04 -40.39
CA VAL A 19 -16.14 1.73 -40.93
C VAL A 19 -16.15 0.49 -41.82
N LYS A 20 -17.04 -0.48 -41.57
CA LYS A 20 -17.22 -1.66 -42.45
C LYS A 20 -17.78 -1.26 -43.83
N GLN A 21 -18.65 -0.25 -43.90
CA GLN A 21 -19.28 0.21 -45.14
C GLN A 21 -18.44 1.26 -45.89
N TYR A 22 -17.98 2.30 -45.21
CA TYR A 22 -17.35 3.48 -45.83
C TYR A 22 -15.83 3.54 -45.67
N GLY A 23 -15.25 2.68 -44.81
CA GLY A 23 -13.85 2.73 -44.41
C GLY A 23 -13.56 3.75 -43.29
N PRO A 24 -12.33 3.82 -42.77
CA PRO A 24 -11.94 4.65 -41.62
C PRO A 24 -11.67 6.13 -42.02
N ARG A 25 -12.54 6.71 -42.85
CA ARG A 25 -12.45 8.06 -43.42
C ARG A 25 -13.71 8.88 -43.11
N GLU A 26 -13.68 10.18 -43.39
CA GLU A 26 -14.87 11.06 -43.42
C GLU A 26 -15.73 11.05 -42.14
N TRP A 27 -15.09 11.04 -40.96
CA TRP A 27 -15.72 10.95 -39.64
C TRP A 27 -16.78 12.03 -39.32
N ASN A 28 -16.82 13.11 -40.10
CA ASN A 28 -17.84 14.15 -40.04
C ASN A 28 -19.22 13.66 -40.52
N LEU A 29 -19.24 12.67 -41.43
CA LEU A 29 -20.45 12.16 -42.08
C LEU A 29 -21.06 10.95 -41.35
N VAL A 30 -20.52 10.54 -40.20
CA VAL A 30 -20.99 9.36 -39.44
C VAL A 30 -22.46 9.48 -39.06
N SER A 31 -22.86 10.60 -38.47
CA SER A 31 -24.26 10.82 -38.05
C SER A 31 -25.22 10.99 -39.22
N GLN A 32 -24.74 11.45 -40.38
CA GLN A 32 -25.55 11.60 -41.59
C GLN A 32 -25.73 10.28 -42.33
N ARG A 33 -24.66 9.49 -42.53
CA ARG A 33 -24.69 8.24 -43.31
C ARG A 33 -25.30 7.05 -42.60
N MET A 34 -25.33 7.05 -41.26
CA MET A 34 -25.89 5.94 -40.47
C MET A 34 -27.38 6.11 -40.15
N ASN A 35 -28.01 7.22 -40.57
CA ASN A 35 -29.41 7.58 -40.25
C ASN A 35 -29.77 7.47 -38.75
N THR A 36 -28.77 7.58 -37.87
CA THR A 36 -28.92 7.53 -36.42
C THR A 36 -28.19 8.72 -35.80
N PRO A 37 -28.85 9.53 -34.94
CA PRO A 37 -28.25 10.74 -34.39
C PRO A 37 -27.17 10.41 -33.36
N LEU A 38 -25.92 10.33 -33.83
CA LEU A 38 -24.76 10.24 -32.95
C LEU A 38 -24.34 11.65 -32.52
N ASN A 39 -24.69 12.04 -31.29
CA ASN A 39 -24.33 13.32 -30.67
C ASN A 39 -22.85 13.37 -30.23
N ARG A 40 -21.93 13.07 -31.15
CA ARG A 40 -20.48 13.01 -30.91
C ARG A 40 -19.72 13.77 -31.99
N ASP A 41 -18.79 14.63 -31.57
CA ASP A 41 -17.89 15.32 -32.49
C ASP A 41 -17.05 14.30 -33.29
N ALA A 42 -16.84 14.53 -34.59
CA ALA A 42 -16.11 13.64 -35.49
C ALA A 42 -14.70 13.25 -35.00
N LYS A 43 -14.02 14.17 -34.32
CA LYS A 43 -12.72 13.93 -33.66
C LYS A 43 -12.82 12.85 -32.58
N SER A 44 -13.92 12.83 -31.81
CA SER A 44 -14.22 11.81 -30.80
C SER A 44 -14.43 10.44 -31.45
N CYS A 45 -15.17 10.37 -32.56
CA CYS A 45 -15.37 9.16 -33.36
C CYS A 45 -14.02 8.58 -33.85
N LEU A 46 -13.17 9.43 -34.44
CA LEU A 46 -11.83 9.07 -34.89
C LEU A 46 -10.92 8.58 -33.74
N GLU A 47 -10.92 9.28 -32.59
CA GLU A 47 -10.17 8.85 -31.41
C GLU A 47 -10.71 7.53 -30.85
N ARG A 48 -12.03 7.32 -30.82
CA ARG A 48 -12.64 6.08 -30.36
C ARG A 48 -12.22 4.90 -31.23
N TRP A 49 -12.28 5.08 -32.55
CA TRP A 49 -11.82 4.08 -33.51
C TRP A 49 -10.34 3.73 -33.30
N LYS A 50 -9.45 4.74 -33.37
CA LYS A 50 -7.99 4.56 -33.30
C LYS A 50 -7.49 4.00 -31.96
N ASN A 51 -8.20 4.24 -30.85
CA ASN A 51 -7.74 3.80 -29.52
C ASN A 51 -8.44 2.54 -28.98
N TYR A 52 -9.63 2.17 -29.48
CA TYR A 52 -10.43 1.10 -28.87
C TYR A 52 -11.12 0.12 -29.83
N LEU A 53 -11.46 0.54 -31.06
CA LEU A 53 -12.30 -0.27 -31.97
C LEU A 53 -11.54 -0.86 -33.17
N LYS A 54 -10.40 -0.27 -33.57
CA LYS A 54 -9.60 -0.80 -34.68
C LYS A 54 -9.20 -2.26 -34.42
N PRO A 55 -9.36 -3.18 -35.40
CA PRO A 55 -8.81 -4.53 -35.32
C PRO A 55 -7.31 -4.52 -34.99
N GLY A 56 -6.87 -5.50 -34.20
CA GLY A 56 -5.48 -5.62 -33.72
C GLY A 56 -5.15 -4.87 -32.41
N ILE A 57 -6.08 -4.11 -31.82
CA ILE A 57 -5.86 -3.51 -30.49
C ILE A 57 -6.13 -4.55 -29.40
N LYS A 58 -5.09 -4.93 -28.64
CA LYS A 58 -5.22 -5.83 -27.48
C LYS A 58 -5.97 -5.14 -26.34
N LYS A 59 -7.14 -5.67 -25.98
CA LYS A 59 -7.93 -5.30 -24.79
C LYS A 59 -7.38 -6.05 -23.56
N GLY A 60 -7.50 -5.47 -22.37
CA GLY A 60 -6.95 -6.04 -21.11
C GLY A 60 -5.67 -5.37 -20.62
N SER A 61 -5.17 -5.81 -19.46
CA SER A 61 -3.88 -5.40 -18.84
C SER A 61 -2.70 -5.60 -19.80
N LEU A 62 -1.59 -4.90 -19.58
CA LEU A 62 -0.32 -5.19 -20.27
C LEU A 62 0.28 -6.46 -19.67
N THR A 63 0.76 -7.38 -20.51
CA THR A 63 1.48 -8.57 -20.03
C THR A 63 2.86 -8.18 -19.52
N GLU A 64 3.53 -9.02 -18.72
CA GLU A 64 4.82 -8.65 -18.12
C GLU A 64 5.90 -8.37 -19.19
N GLU A 65 5.91 -9.11 -20.30
CA GLU A 65 6.83 -8.89 -21.43
C GLU A 65 6.58 -7.52 -22.08
N GLU A 66 5.30 -7.16 -22.26
CA GLU A 66 4.91 -5.83 -22.76
C GLU A 66 5.31 -4.72 -21.78
N GLN A 67 5.18 -4.94 -20.46
CA GLN A 67 5.60 -3.98 -19.43
C GLN A 67 7.12 -3.77 -19.45
N HIS A 68 7.91 -4.85 -19.46
CA HIS A 68 9.37 -4.79 -19.58
C HIS A 68 9.82 -4.11 -20.88
N LEU A 69 9.14 -4.38 -22.00
CA LEU A 69 9.41 -3.69 -23.27
C LEU A 69 9.11 -2.19 -23.18
N VAL A 70 7.97 -1.80 -22.60
CA VAL A 70 7.61 -0.38 -22.42
C VAL A 70 8.59 0.34 -21.51
N ILE A 71 9.08 -0.29 -20.43
CA ILE A 71 10.11 0.29 -19.55
C ILE A 71 11.41 0.54 -20.32
N ARG A 72 11.92 -0.46 -21.05
CA ARG A 72 13.16 -0.31 -21.85
C ARG A 72 13.03 0.76 -22.93
N LEU A 73 11.89 0.80 -23.62
CA LEU A 73 11.61 1.80 -24.66
C LEU A 73 11.40 3.21 -24.09
N GLN A 74 10.80 3.34 -22.91
CA GLN A 74 10.69 4.63 -22.23
C GLN A 74 12.06 5.15 -21.79
N ALA A 75 12.95 4.29 -21.29
CA ALA A 75 14.33 4.68 -20.97
C ALA A 75 15.09 5.14 -22.22
N LYS A 76 14.91 4.46 -23.36
CA LYS A 76 15.58 4.77 -24.63
C LYS A 76 15.02 6.00 -25.36
N HIS A 77 13.71 6.28 -25.24
CA HIS A 77 13.02 7.28 -26.07
C HIS A 77 12.25 8.36 -25.29
N GLY A 78 12.24 8.30 -23.95
CA GLY A 78 11.48 9.18 -23.08
C GLY A 78 9.97 9.01 -23.26
N ASN A 79 9.19 10.06 -22.95
CA ASN A 79 7.72 10.03 -23.03
C ASN A 79 7.17 10.10 -24.48
N LYS A 80 7.89 9.58 -25.48
CA LYS A 80 7.53 9.62 -26.90
C LYS A 80 6.58 8.47 -27.28
N TRP A 81 5.40 8.44 -26.64
CA TRP A 81 4.44 7.32 -26.69
C TRP A 81 4.02 6.85 -28.08
N LYS A 82 3.98 7.75 -29.08
CA LYS A 82 3.70 7.36 -30.48
C LYS A 82 4.79 6.47 -31.08
N LYS A 83 6.06 6.72 -30.74
CA LYS A 83 7.20 5.91 -31.20
C LYS A 83 7.21 4.56 -30.48
N ILE A 84 7.06 4.58 -29.15
CA ILE A 84 6.97 3.37 -28.32
C ILE A 84 5.82 2.46 -28.79
N ALA A 85 4.65 3.03 -29.12
CA ALA A 85 3.51 2.27 -29.64
C ALA A 85 3.68 1.71 -31.07
N ALA A 86 4.70 2.14 -31.82
CA ALA A 86 5.07 1.49 -33.08
C ALA A 86 5.92 0.22 -32.83
N GLU A 87 6.68 0.20 -31.73
CA GLU A 87 7.54 -0.92 -31.32
C GLU A 87 6.82 -1.95 -30.41
N VAL A 88 5.65 -1.58 -29.82
CA VAL A 88 4.82 -2.49 -29.00
C VAL A 88 3.57 -2.93 -29.78
N PRO A 89 3.54 -4.15 -30.35
CA PRO A 89 2.47 -4.57 -31.26
C PRO A 89 1.10 -4.65 -30.56
N GLY A 90 0.09 -4.02 -31.18
CA GLY A 90 -1.30 -4.05 -30.72
C GLY A 90 -1.61 -3.19 -29.49
N ARG A 91 -0.68 -2.34 -29.02
CA ARG A 91 -0.91 -1.39 -27.91
C ARG A 91 -0.84 0.06 -28.37
N THR A 92 -1.84 0.86 -28.00
CA THR A 92 -1.93 2.26 -28.43
C THR A 92 -1.17 3.20 -27.49
N ALA A 93 -0.54 4.24 -28.05
CA ALA A 93 0.20 5.29 -27.32
C ALA A 93 -0.55 5.84 -26.09
N LYS A 94 -1.86 6.08 -26.20
CA LYS A 94 -2.74 6.56 -25.12
C LYS A 94 -2.82 5.58 -23.94
N ARG A 95 -2.76 4.27 -24.21
CA ARG A 95 -2.76 3.21 -23.18
C ARG A 95 -1.38 3.05 -22.54
N LEU A 96 -0.31 3.12 -23.32
CA LEU A 96 1.06 3.03 -22.81
C LEU A 96 1.40 4.21 -21.88
N GLY A 97 1.07 5.44 -22.27
CA GLY A 97 1.27 6.62 -21.43
C GLY A 97 0.46 6.55 -20.13
N LYS A 98 -0.81 6.13 -20.18
CA LYS A 98 -1.64 5.97 -18.97
C LYS A 98 -1.13 4.86 -18.05
N TRP A 99 -0.62 3.76 -18.60
CA TRP A 99 0.03 2.71 -17.81
C TRP A 99 1.30 3.25 -17.14
N TRP A 100 2.12 4.02 -17.86
CA TRP A 100 3.35 4.61 -17.31
C TRP A 100 3.11 5.60 -16.17
N GLU A 101 2.05 6.42 -16.25
CA GLU A 101 1.65 7.30 -15.14
C GLU A 101 1.39 6.49 -13.86
N VAL A 102 0.59 5.43 -13.96
CA VAL A 102 0.25 4.54 -12.83
C VAL A 102 1.48 3.77 -12.33
N PHE A 103 2.32 3.27 -13.24
CA PHE A 103 3.58 2.59 -12.91
C PHE A 103 4.53 3.51 -12.14
N LYS A 104 4.69 4.76 -12.60
CA LYS A 104 5.54 5.77 -11.94
C LYS A 104 4.99 6.15 -10.57
N GLU A 105 3.68 6.41 -10.46
CA GLU A 105 3.05 6.73 -9.17
C GLU A 105 3.24 5.58 -8.17
N LYS A 106 3.05 4.32 -8.60
CA LYS A 106 3.29 3.13 -7.77
C LYS A 106 4.74 3.06 -7.29
N ARG A 107 5.72 3.24 -8.19
CA ARG A 107 7.15 3.25 -7.85
C ARG A 107 7.52 4.37 -6.87
N GLN A 108 6.96 5.57 -7.05
CA GLN A 108 7.17 6.70 -6.13
C GLN A 108 6.56 6.44 -4.75
N ARG A 109 5.40 5.76 -4.69
CA ARG A 109 4.76 5.37 -3.43
C ARG A 109 5.60 4.35 -2.67
N GLU A 110 6.02 3.28 -3.35
CA GLU A 110 6.94 2.25 -2.82
C GLU A 110 8.25 2.88 -2.30
N GLN A 111 8.83 3.81 -3.06
CA GLN A 111 10.05 4.51 -2.66
C GLN A 111 9.83 5.43 -1.44
N LYS A 112 8.69 6.12 -1.35
CA LYS A 112 8.32 6.93 -0.19
C LYS A 112 8.07 6.08 1.05
N GLU A 113 7.44 4.93 0.91
CA GLU A 113 7.22 3.96 2.00
C GLU A 113 8.54 3.37 2.50
N ASN A 114 9.45 2.99 1.60
CA ASN A 114 10.80 2.56 1.98
C ASN A 114 11.58 3.67 2.71
N ASN A 115 11.60 4.91 2.19
CA ASN A 115 12.31 6.02 2.86
C ASN A 115 11.75 6.31 4.25
N LYS A 116 10.42 6.19 4.43
CA LYS A 116 9.76 6.40 5.73
C LYS A 116 10.07 5.32 6.77
N THR A 117 10.77 4.25 6.37
CA THR A 117 11.22 3.15 7.25
C THR A 117 12.68 3.35 7.70
N VAL A 118 13.33 4.45 7.30
CA VAL A 118 14.74 4.77 7.62
C VAL A 118 14.87 6.17 8.25
N GLU A 119 13.86 6.57 9.03
CA GLU A 119 14.03 7.63 10.03
C GLU A 119 14.40 6.94 11.36
N PRO A 120 15.57 7.23 11.97
CA PRO A 120 15.84 6.82 13.34
C PRO A 120 14.76 7.36 14.27
N ILE A 121 14.41 6.61 15.30
CA ILE A 121 13.53 7.11 16.35
C ILE A 121 14.30 8.22 17.08
N ASP A 122 13.92 9.47 16.84
CA ASP A 122 14.43 10.64 17.54
C ASP A 122 13.95 10.60 19.01
N GLU A 123 14.74 9.95 19.87
CA GLU A 123 14.47 9.72 21.29
C GLU A 123 14.13 11.04 22.03
N GLY A 124 14.81 12.14 21.65
CA GLY A 124 14.60 13.47 22.24
C GLY A 124 13.17 14.01 22.08
N LYS A 125 12.37 13.46 21.16
CA LYS A 125 10.95 13.85 21.01
C LYS A 125 10.05 13.19 22.06
N TYR A 126 10.41 12.01 22.56
CA TYR A 126 9.71 11.36 23.67
C TYR A 126 10.17 11.92 25.02
N ASP A 127 11.48 12.14 25.19
CA ASP A 127 12.02 12.76 26.41
C ASP A 127 11.39 14.14 26.68
N ARG A 128 11.30 14.99 25.64
CA ARG A 128 10.65 16.31 25.77
C ARG A 128 9.16 16.22 26.15
N ILE A 129 8.45 15.17 25.73
CA ILE A 129 7.04 14.95 26.12
C ILE A 129 6.97 14.48 27.58
N LEU A 130 7.85 13.57 28.00
CA LEU A 130 7.95 13.07 29.37
C LEU A 130 8.31 14.18 30.35
N GLU A 131 9.26 15.05 30.00
CA GLU A 131 9.70 16.19 30.81
C GLU A 131 8.57 17.22 30.96
N THR A 132 7.85 17.54 29.88
CA THR A 132 6.65 18.41 29.94
C THR A 132 5.53 17.81 30.83
N PHE A 133 5.43 16.48 30.90
CA PHE A 133 4.49 15.79 31.80
C PHE A 133 4.96 15.80 33.26
N ALA A 134 6.26 15.62 33.51
CA ALA A 134 6.86 15.68 34.83
C ALA A 134 6.71 17.08 35.45
N GLU A 135 6.99 18.15 34.70
CA GLU A 135 6.79 19.54 35.15
C GLU A 135 5.34 19.81 35.60
N LYS A 136 4.36 19.25 34.90
CA LYS A 136 2.93 19.40 35.25
C LYS A 136 2.51 18.62 36.49
N LEU A 137 3.18 17.51 36.81
CA LEU A 137 2.88 16.72 38.01
C LEU A 137 3.54 17.27 39.28
N VAL A 138 4.63 18.02 39.16
CA VAL A 138 5.36 18.58 40.31
C VAL A 138 4.84 19.96 40.74
N LYS A 139 4.11 20.69 39.88
CA LYS A 139 3.77 22.11 40.10
C LYS A 139 2.37 22.41 40.66
N GLU A 140 1.53 21.40 40.87
CA GLU A 140 0.18 21.56 41.46
C GLU A 140 0.12 21.07 42.91
N ARG A 141 0.68 21.88 43.83
CA ARG A 141 0.33 21.80 45.26
C ARG A 141 0.53 23.14 45.97
N PRO A 142 -0.56 23.80 46.37
CA PRO A 142 -0.68 24.26 47.76
C PRO A 142 -1.76 23.48 48.54
N ALA A 143 -1.66 23.50 49.87
CA ALA A 143 -2.61 22.87 50.79
C ALA A 143 -3.89 23.71 50.99
N PRO A 144 -5.01 23.13 51.46
CA PRO A 144 -6.30 23.81 51.52
C PRO A 144 -6.42 24.75 52.74
N ALA A 145 -7.02 25.93 52.53
CA ALA A 145 -7.52 26.78 53.59
C ALA A 145 -9.04 26.58 53.76
N PHE A 146 -9.45 26.26 54.99
CA PHE A 146 -10.83 25.95 55.38
C PHE A 146 -11.56 27.26 55.75
N VAL A 147 -12.74 27.54 55.18
CA VAL A 147 -13.76 28.45 55.76
C VAL A 147 -15.17 28.07 55.28
N MET A 148 -16.16 28.23 56.17
CA MET A 148 -17.57 27.86 55.97
C MET A 148 -18.49 29.07 55.75
N ALA A 149 -19.71 28.77 55.31
CA ALA A 149 -20.81 29.66 54.89
C ALA A 149 -21.20 30.85 55.78
N THR A 150 -21.88 31.85 55.19
CA THR A 150 -23.12 32.52 55.68
C THR A 150 -23.87 33.20 54.50
N SER A 151 -24.94 33.96 54.74
CA SER A 151 -26.15 34.01 53.90
C SER A 151 -26.71 35.43 53.55
N ASN A 152 -27.76 35.45 52.70
CA ASN A 152 -28.68 36.56 52.31
C ASN A 152 -28.08 37.60 51.31
N GLY A 153 -28.80 38.20 50.34
CA GLY A 153 -30.17 38.05 49.79
C GLY A 153 -30.56 39.29 48.92
N GLY A 154 -31.58 39.24 48.04
CA GLY A 154 -32.21 40.47 47.46
C GLY A 154 -32.53 40.55 45.94
N PHE A 155 -33.60 41.30 45.61
CA PHE A 155 -34.26 41.56 44.29
C PHE A 155 -33.46 42.47 43.30
N LEU A 156 -33.84 42.73 42.02
CA LEU A 156 -35.08 42.55 41.20
C LEU A 156 -34.80 42.45 39.65
N HIS A 157 -35.83 42.66 38.82
CA HIS A 157 -35.90 42.82 37.34
C HIS A 157 -35.81 44.33 36.90
N PRO A 158 -35.78 44.78 35.61
CA PRO A 158 -36.33 44.15 34.37
C PRO A 158 -35.57 44.29 33.00
N GLU A 159 -36.19 43.73 31.94
CA GLU A 159 -35.93 43.61 30.47
C GLU A 159 -35.66 44.91 29.64
N PRO A 160 -35.38 44.89 28.29
CA PRO A 160 -35.19 43.80 27.27
C PRO A 160 -33.87 43.99 26.41
N PRO A 161 -33.65 43.57 25.11
CA PRO A 161 -34.38 42.73 24.13
C PRO A 161 -33.50 41.65 23.36
N THR A 162 -33.44 41.67 22.01
CA THR A 162 -32.96 40.62 21.04
C THR A 162 -32.09 41.22 19.88
N PRO A 163 -31.47 40.50 18.88
CA PRO A 163 -31.52 39.05 18.51
C PRO A 163 -30.21 38.31 17.96
N THR A 164 -30.31 36.98 17.73
CA THR A 164 -29.48 36.08 16.83
C THR A 164 -28.12 35.49 17.36
N PRO A 165 -27.45 34.50 16.70
CA PRO A 165 -27.73 33.05 16.86
C PRO A 165 -26.51 32.08 16.96
N SER A 166 -26.70 30.84 17.44
CA SER A 166 -25.79 29.69 17.16
C SER A 166 -26.48 28.33 17.45
N MET A 167 -26.72 27.48 16.45
CA MET A 167 -25.85 26.40 15.90
C MET A 167 -25.80 25.10 16.74
N LEU A 168 -26.67 24.13 16.38
CA LEU A 168 -26.50 22.69 16.68
C LEU A 168 -26.33 21.89 15.36
N PRO A 169 -25.48 20.85 15.32
CA PRO A 169 -25.11 20.19 14.06
C PRO A 169 -26.09 19.08 13.59
N PRO A 170 -26.13 18.75 12.28
CA PRO A 170 -27.34 18.22 11.63
C PRO A 170 -27.57 16.70 11.69
N TRP A 171 -27.09 15.99 12.71
CA TRP A 171 -27.18 14.52 12.78
C TRP A 171 -28.13 13.97 13.85
N LEU A 172 -28.79 14.85 14.62
CA LEU A 172 -29.82 14.50 15.62
C LEU A 172 -31.25 14.56 15.05
N SER A 173 -31.45 14.07 13.83
CA SER A 173 -32.77 13.91 13.20
C SER A 173 -32.77 12.71 12.26
N ASN A 174 -33.34 11.58 12.68
CA ASN A 174 -34.20 10.79 11.80
C ASN A 174 -35.09 9.78 12.57
N SER A 175 -36.38 9.77 12.21
CA SER A 175 -37.34 8.73 12.60
C SER A 175 -37.48 7.69 11.47
N THR A 176 -37.88 6.45 11.82
CA THR A 176 -38.70 5.46 11.05
C THR A 176 -38.84 5.57 9.51
N SER A 177 -38.84 4.49 8.69
CA SER A 177 -38.88 3.03 8.92
C SER A 177 -38.82 2.24 7.58
N THR A 178 -38.68 0.89 7.64
CA THR A 178 -39.05 -0.14 6.59
C THR A 178 -38.35 -0.09 5.21
N SER A 179 -37.72 -1.13 4.64
CA SER A 179 -38.06 -2.57 4.58
C SER A 179 -37.00 -3.42 3.81
N ASN A 180 -37.04 -4.76 3.99
CA ASN A 180 -36.57 -5.86 3.13
C ASN A 180 -35.22 -5.82 2.35
N ALA A 181 -34.30 -6.73 2.68
CA ALA A 181 -34.09 -8.01 1.94
C ALA A 181 -32.92 -8.84 2.52
N ARG A 182 -32.88 -10.16 2.24
CA ARG A 182 -32.05 -11.16 2.95
C ARG A 182 -31.28 -12.07 1.97
N SER A 183 -29.96 -12.21 2.13
CA SER A 183 -29.18 -13.37 1.63
C SER A 183 -27.73 -13.38 2.17
N PRO A 184 -27.28 -14.44 2.88
CA PRO A 184 -25.89 -14.57 3.35
C PRO A 184 -25.14 -15.78 2.76
N SER A 185 -23.81 -15.66 2.60
CA SER A 185 -22.80 -16.75 2.59
C SER A 185 -21.39 -16.19 2.31
N PRO A 186 -20.29 -16.90 2.65
CA PRO A 186 -20.14 -17.99 3.63
C PRO A 186 -19.13 -17.66 4.75
N SER A 187 -19.30 -18.27 5.93
CA SER A 187 -18.31 -18.20 7.01
C SER A 187 -17.31 -19.36 6.92
N VAL A 188 -16.02 -19.07 7.12
CA VAL A 188 -14.99 -20.09 7.38
C VAL A 188 -14.85 -20.25 8.89
N THR A 189 -15.11 -21.45 9.40
CA THR A 189 -14.93 -21.82 10.81
C THR A 189 -13.49 -22.25 11.07
N LEU A 190 -12.82 -21.58 12.01
CA LEU A 190 -11.67 -22.16 12.70
C LEU A 190 -12.14 -22.65 14.07
N SER A 191 -12.11 -23.97 14.24
CA SER A 191 -12.41 -24.64 15.50
C SER A 191 -11.20 -24.60 16.42
N LEU A 192 -11.38 -24.17 17.67
CA LEU A 192 -10.48 -24.47 18.77
C LEU A 192 -11.32 -24.86 19.99
N SER A 193 -11.12 -26.09 20.47
CA SER A 193 -11.80 -26.66 21.64
C SER A 193 -11.22 -26.10 22.96
N PRO A 194 -11.96 -26.17 24.08
CA PRO A 194 -11.68 -25.36 25.27
C PRO A 194 -10.77 -26.07 26.29
N SER A 195 -10.02 -25.29 27.06
CA SER A 195 -9.46 -25.69 28.35
C SER A 195 -10.20 -25.00 29.49
N VAL A 196 -10.37 -25.74 30.59
CA VAL A 196 -11.37 -25.47 31.62
C VAL A 196 -10.79 -24.68 32.78
N THR A 197 -11.44 -23.56 33.16
CA THR A 197 -11.41 -23.06 34.53
C THR A 197 -12.76 -22.40 34.85
N ALA A 198 -13.40 -22.81 35.95
CA ALA A 198 -14.74 -22.36 36.32
C ALA A 198 -14.73 -20.94 36.92
N ALA A 199 -15.76 -20.17 36.58
CA ALA A 199 -16.14 -18.93 37.26
C ALA A 199 -17.58 -19.11 37.84
N PRO A 200 -17.92 -18.45 38.97
CA PRO A 200 -19.19 -18.67 39.65
C PRO A 200 -20.41 -18.17 38.83
N PRO A 201 -21.61 -18.72 39.06
CA PRO A 201 -22.79 -18.39 38.27
C PRO A 201 -23.29 -16.96 38.54
N ILE A 202 -23.58 -16.22 37.47
CA ILE A 202 -24.22 -14.90 37.51
C ILE A 202 -25.74 -15.11 37.45
N PRO A 203 -26.56 -14.59 38.39
CA PRO A 203 -27.94 -15.09 38.60
C PRO A 203 -29.02 -14.76 37.54
N TRP A 204 -28.72 -13.97 36.51
CA TRP A 204 -29.75 -13.18 35.80
C TRP A 204 -30.17 -13.67 34.40
N LEU A 205 -29.90 -14.92 34.05
CA LEU A 205 -30.37 -15.51 32.77
C LEU A 205 -30.86 -16.95 32.92
N GLN A 206 -32.14 -17.12 33.21
CA GLN A 206 -32.86 -18.38 32.91
C GLN A 206 -34.25 -18.05 32.34
N PRO A 207 -34.53 -18.35 31.06
CA PRO A 207 -35.88 -18.29 30.51
C PRO A 207 -36.68 -19.54 30.89
N ASP A 208 -37.94 -19.33 31.24
CA ASP A 208 -38.89 -20.36 31.68
C ASP A 208 -39.26 -21.38 30.55
N ARG A 209 -39.41 -22.64 30.95
CA ARG A 209 -40.25 -23.64 30.27
C ARG A 209 -40.60 -24.77 31.25
N GLY A 210 -41.77 -24.64 31.89
CA GLY A 210 -42.24 -25.56 32.93
C GLY A 210 -42.96 -26.83 32.45
N GLN A 211 -43.64 -27.51 33.39
CA GLN A 211 -44.70 -28.48 33.12
C GLN A 211 -45.66 -28.60 34.33
N ASP A 212 -46.84 -29.17 34.09
CA ASP A 212 -48.08 -29.03 34.86
C ASP A 212 -48.15 -29.80 36.20
N ASN A 213 -48.90 -29.25 37.18
CA ASN A 213 -50.12 -29.89 37.70
C ASN A 213 -50.89 -29.05 38.75
N THR A 214 -52.21 -29.03 38.61
CA THR A 214 -53.25 -28.51 39.53
C THR A 214 -53.50 -29.47 40.73
N PRO A 215 -54.27 -29.14 41.82
CA PRO A 215 -55.39 -28.16 41.86
C PRO A 215 -55.63 -27.29 43.11
N HIS A 216 -56.42 -26.23 42.87
CA HIS A 216 -57.39 -25.52 43.73
C HIS A 216 -57.31 -25.56 45.27
N VAL A 217 -57.23 -24.36 45.87
CA VAL A 217 -58.06 -23.94 47.02
C VAL A 217 -58.54 -22.49 46.79
N LEU A 218 -59.80 -22.18 47.14
CA LEU A 218 -60.38 -20.83 47.07
C LEU A 218 -59.97 -19.96 48.28
N GLY A 219 -59.95 -18.63 48.12
CA GLY A 219 -60.23 -17.73 49.24
C GLY A 219 -59.79 -16.27 49.10
N GLY A 220 -60.76 -15.35 49.18
CA GLY A 220 -60.55 -14.04 49.84
C GLY A 220 -60.21 -12.81 48.98
N MET A 221 -61.24 -12.01 48.69
CA MET A 221 -61.18 -10.55 48.48
C MET A 221 -62.35 -9.90 49.24
N PRO A 222 -62.36 -8.57 49.49
CA PRO A 222 -61.26 -7.61 49.42
C PRO A 222 -60.71 -7.35 50.86
N PRO A 223 -60.85 -6.22 51.61
CA PRO A 223 -61.44 -4.90 51.35
C PRO A 223 -60.39 -3.79 51.08
N HIS A 224 -60.81 -2.52 51.13
CA HIS A 224 -59.99 -1.31 50.93
C HIS A 224 -59.28 -0.85 52.21
N GLY A 225 -58.04 -0.33 52.11
CA GLY A 225 -57.38 0.38 53.20
C GLY A 225 -56.01 0.96 52.85
N SER A 226 -55.90 2.29 52.88
CA SER A 226 -54.67 3.10 53.03
C SER A 226 -53.46 2.82 52.12
N VAL A 227 -53.21 3.72 51.16
CA VAL A 227 -51.92 3.85 50.49
C VAL A 227 -50.82 4.22 51.50
N PRO A 228 -49.74 3.45 51.66
CA PRO A 228 -48.60 3.87 52.45
C PRO A 228 -47.70 4.79 51.62
N ALA A 229 -47.59 6.06 52.01
CA ALA A 229 -46.73 7.08 51.37
C ALA A 229 -45.20 6.82 51.49
N CYS A 230 -44.79 5.58 51.77
CA CYS A 230 -43.40 5.13 51.79
C CYS A 230 -43.03 4.29 50.56
N GLY A 231 -43.99 3.83 49.75
CA GLY A 231 -43.71 3.00 48.56
C GLY A 231 -43.03 3.77 47.43
N GLU A 232 -43.40 5.02 47.21
CA GLU A 232 -42.90 5.85 46.10
C GLU A 232 -41.38 6.09 46.19
N ASN A 233 -40.84 6.30 47.39
CA ASN A 233 -39.40 6.49 47.60
C ASN A 233 -38.59 5.20 47.33
N VAL A 234 -39.14 4.02 47.60
CA VAL A 234 -38.48 2.74 47.32
C VAL A 234 -38.46 2.47 45.82
N VAL A 235 -39.62 2.61 45.14
CA VAL A 235 -39.72 2.43 43.68
C VAL A 235 -38.84 3.44 42.94
N MET A 236 -38.72 4.68 43.43
CA MET A 236 -37.82 5.67 42.85
C MET A 236 -36.34 5.29 43.06
N SER A 237 -35.97 4.69 44.20
CA SER A 237 -34.61 4.18 44.42
C SER A 237 -34.28 3.01 43.50
N GLU A 238 -35.19 2.04 43.36
CA GLU A 238 -35.03 0.90 42.45
C GLU A 238 -34.86 1.35 41.00
N LEU A 239 -35.64 2.34 40.55
CA LEU A 239 -35.49 2.93 39.21
C LEU A 239 -34.15 3.66 39.02
N VAL A 240 -33.64 4.33 40.05
CA VAL A 240 -32.29 4.95 40.02
C VAL A 240 -31.20 3.90 39.92
N ASP A 241 -31.32 2.78 40.65
CA ASP A 241 -30.33 1.70 40.61
C ASP A 241 -30.39 0.89 39.32
N CYS A 242 -31.59 0.61 38.77
CA CYS A 242 -31.71 0.06 37.41
C CYS A 242 -31.09 0.99 36.34
N SER A 243 -31.24 2.31 36.51
CA SER A 243 -30.61 3.29 35.60
C SER A 243 -29.08 3.27 35.73
N ARG A 244 -28.56 3.16 36.96
CA ARG A 244 -27.13 3.01 37.26
C ARG A 244 -26.55 1.74 36.63
N GLU A 245 -27.21 0.59 36.81
CA GLU A 245 -26.80 -0.68 36.22
C GLU A 245 -26.80 -0.65 34.69
N LEU A 246 -27.80 -0.02 34.07
CA LEU A 246 -27.86 0.17 32.62
C LEU A 246 -26.66 1.00 32.12
N GLU A 247 -26.32 2.10 32.81
CA GLU A 247 -25.16 2.91 32.49
C GLU A 247 -23.84 2.15 32.69
N GLU A 248 -23.70 1.37 33.77
CA GLU A 248 -22.52 0.56 34.05
C GLU A 248 -22.34 -0.54 33.01
N GLY A 249 -23.42 -1.22 32.62
CA GLY A 249 -23.45 -2.18 31.51
C GLY A 249 -23.03 -1.53 30.19
N HIS A 250 -23.51 -0.32 29.89
CA HIS A 250 -23.10 0.44 28.71
C HIS A 250 -21.61 0.84 28.76
N ARG A 251 -21.09 1.29 29.92
CA ARG A 251 -19.66 1.59 30.14
C ARG A 251 -18.77 0.36 29.98
N ALA A 252 -19.19 -0.79 30.52
CA ALA A 252 -18.49 -2.07 30.41
C ALA A 252 -18.47 -2.57 28.95
N TRP A 253 -19.62 -2.57 28.27
CA TRP A 253 -19.73 -2.93 26.85
C TRP A 253 -18.87 -2.02 25.96
N ALA A 254 -18.89 -0.71 26.18
CA ALA A 254 -18.07 0.24 25.43
C ALA A 254 -16.56 -0.01 25.66
N SER A 255 -16.16 -0.37 26.87
CA SER A 255 -14.77 -0.71 27.21
C SER A 255 -14.34 -2.03 26.55
N HIS A 256 -15.17 -3.07 26.61
CA HIS A 256 -14.92 -4.33 25.91
C HIS A 256 -14.83 -4.15 24.39
N LYS A 257 -15.71 -3.32 23.80
CA LYS A 257 -15.69 -2.98 22.37
C LYS A 257 -14.40 -2.24 21.97
N LYS A 258 -13.90 -1.32 22.81
CA LYS A 258 -12.61 -0.64 22.59
C LYS A 258 -11.44 -1.63 22.65
N GLU A 259 -11.42 -2.50 23.66
CA GLU A 259 -10.37 -3.51 23.83
C GLU A 259 -10.35 -4.54 22.68
N ALA A 260 -11.51 -5.04 22.27
CA ALA A 260 -11.64 -5.93 21.11
C ALA A 260 -11.18 -5.26 19.80
N ALA A 261 -11.56 -4.00 19.58
CA ALA A 261 -11.10 -3.23 18.42
C ALA A 261 -9.58 -3.00 18.44
N TRP A 262 -8.99 -2.76 19.61
CA TRP A 262 -7.54 -2.58 19.77
C TRP A 262 -6.77 -3.88 19.53
N ARG A 263 -7.25 -5.03 20.05
CA ARG A 263 -6.69 -6.36 19.75
C ARG A 263 -6.71 -6.66 18.26
N LEU A 264 -7.82 -6.37 17.58
CA LEU A 264 -7.93 -6.53 16.13
C LEU A 264 -6.92 -5.63 15.40
N ARG A 265 -6.86 -4.33 15.73
CA ARG A 265 -5.90 -3.39 15.13
C ARG A 265 -4.44 -3.80 15.33
N ARG A 266 -4.09 -4.36 16.49
CA ARG A 266 -2.75 -4.91 16.77
C ARG A 266 -2.42 -6.09 15.84
N VAL A 267 -3.34 -7.05 15.68
CA VAL A 267 -3.13 -8.23 14.81
C VAL A 267 -3.09 -7.83 13.33
N GLU A 268 -3.92 -6.88 12.90
CA GLU A 268 -3.85 -6.28 11.55
C GLU A 268 -2.47 -5.64 11.29
N LEU A 269 -1.96 -4.87 12.25
CA LEU A 269 -0.65 -4.23 12.15
C LEU A 269 0.50 -5.25 12.14
N GLN A 270 0.43 -6.28 12.99
CA GLN A 270 1.41 -7.37 12.98
C GLN A 270 1.43 -8.10 11.64
N LEU A 271 0.26 -8.45 11.11
CA LEU A 271 0.13 -9.13 9.81
C LEU A 271 0.71 -8.28 8.67
N GLU A 272 0.49 -6.96 8.65
CA GLU A 272 1.09 -6.11 7.61
C GLU A 272 2.60 -5.92 7.82
N SER A 273 3.09 -5.87 9.06
CA SER A 273 4.52 -5.82 9.36
C SER A 273 5.26 -7.09 8.94
N GLU A 274 4.68 -8.27 9.21
CA GLU A 274 5.21 -9.57 8.77
C GLU A 274 5.19 -9.69 7.25
N LYS A 275 4.08 -9.30 6.59
CA LYS A 275 4.04 -9.23 5.12
C LYS A 275 5.12 -8.30 4.56
N SER A 276 5.37 -7.17 5.22
CA SER A 276 6.42 -6.23 4.81
C SER A 276 7.82 -6.84 4.97
N CYS A 277 8.08 -7.52 6.10
CA CYS A 277 9.32 -8.26 6.34
C CYS A 277 9.54 -9.33 5.27
N ARG A 278 8.55 -10.19 5.00
CA ARG A 278 8.61 -11.23 3.96
C ARG A 278 8.79 -10.67 2.54
N ARG A 279 8.29 -9.46 2.26
CA ARG A 279 8.55 -8.75 0.98
C ARG A 279 10.01 -8.28 0.89
N ARG A 280 10.58 -7.79 2.00
CA ARG A 280 11.98 -7.35 2.08
C ARG A 280 12.96 -8.52 1.96
N GLU A 281 12.77 -9.59 2.75
CA GLU A 281 13.59 -10.82 2.70
C GLU A 281 13.71 -11.37 1.27
N LYS A 282 12.60 -11.45 0.53
CA LYS A 282 12.59 -11.91 -0.87
C LYS A 282 13.30 -10.95 -1.84
N MET A 283 13.29 -9.65 -1.56
CA MET A 283 14.01 -8.65 -2.35
C MET A 283 15.53 -8.80 -2.12
N GLU A 284 15.94 -8.93 -0.86
CA GLU A 284 17.33 -9.15 -0.45
C GLU A 284 17.87 -10.49 -0.98
N GLU A 285 17.07 -11.57 -0.94
CA GLU A 285 17.43 -12.87 -1.53
C GLU A 285 17.65 -12.77 -3.05
N MET A 286 16.76 -12.06 -3.77
CA MET A 286 16.91 -11.82 -5.20
C MET A 286 18.14 -10.95 -5.52
N GLU A 287 18.39 -9.91 -4.71
CA GLU A 287 19.57 -9.05 -4.85
C GLU A 287 20.86 -9.83 -4.60
N ALA A 288 20.91 -10.67 -3.56
CA ALA A 288 22.04 -11.53 -3.27
C ALA A 288 22.34 -12.50 -4.42
N LYS A 289 21.32 -13.16 -4.99
CA LYS A 289 21.46 -14.02 -6.18
C LYS A 289 21.97 -13.24 -7.39
N MET A 290 21.43 -12.04 -7.64
CA MET A 290 21.89 -11.16 -8.72
C MET A 290 23.33 -10.64 -8.49
N LYS A 291 23.78 -10.49 -7.25
CA LYS A 291 25.15 -10.11 -6.92
C LYS A 291 26.11 -11.29 -7.13
N ALA A 292 25.75 -12.47 -6.65
CA ALA A 292 26.54 -13.69 -6.83
C ALA A 292 26.77 -14.04 -8.30
N LEU A 293 25.72 -13.98 -9.14
CA LEU A 293 25.86 -14.23 -10.58
C LEU A 293 26.77 -13.22 -11.31
N ARG A 294 26.79 -11.95 -10.87
CA ARG A 294 27.72 -10.94 -11.43
C ARG A 294 29.15 -11.16 -10.95
N GLU A 295 29.33 -11.60 -9.72
CA GLU A 295 30.63 -11.96 -9.16
C GLU A 295 31.23 -13.16 -9.91
N GLU A 296 30.44 -14.22 -10.11
CA GLU A 296 30.83 -15.40 -10.90
C GLU A 296 31.22 -15.03 -12.35
N GLN A 297 30.43 -14.16 -12.99
CA GLN A 297 30.74 -13.63 -14.32
C GLN A 297 32.07 -12.86 -14.33
N ARG A 298 32.31 -11.98 -13.34
CA ARG A 298 33.57 -11.24 -13.22
C ARG A 298 34.75 -12.19 -13.06
N VAL A 299 34.69 -13.13 -12.11
CA VAL A 299 35.76 -14.12 -11.86
C VAL A 299 36.04 -14.96 -13.12
N SER A 300 35.02 -15.30 -13.90
CA SER A 300 35.22 -16.03 -15.17
C SER A 300 35.96 -15.20 -16.23
N LEU A 301 35.69 -13.89 -16.30
CA LEU A 301 36.37 -12.97 -17.22
C LEU A 301 37.80 -12.69 -16.77
N ASP A 302 38.01 -12.44 -15.47
CA ASP A 302 39.33 -12.20 -14.88
C ASP A 302 40.25 -13.42 -15.08
N ARG A 303 39.70 -14.64 -14.98
CA ARG A 303 40.41 -15.88 -15.29
C ARG A 303 40.81 -15.96 -16.76
N ILE A 304 39.89 -15.73 -17.69
CA ILE A 304 40.18 -15.74 -19.13
C ILE A 304 41.25 -14.68 -19.47
N GLU A 305 41.15 -13.49 -18.88
CA GLU A 305 42.13 -12.42 -19.07
C GLU A 305 43.51 -12.80 -18.50
N ALA A 306 43.57 -13.49 -17.36
CA ALA A 306 44.82 -14.01 -16.80
C ALA A 306 45.45 -15.08 -17.72
N GLU A 307 44.68 -16.04 -18.22
CA GLU A 307 45.14 -17.07 -19.17
C GLU A 307 45.72 -16.44 -20.45
N TYR A 308 45.09 -15.39 -21.01
CA TYR A 308 45.63 -14.67 -22.17
C TYR A 308 46.85 -13.79 -21.84
N ARG A 309 46.90 -13.17 -20.66
CA ARG A 309 48.10 -12.43 -20.20
C ARG A 309 49.30 -13.37 -20.06
N GLU A 310 49.10 -14.56 -19.49
CA GLU A 310 50.16 -15.56 -19.33
C GLU A 310 50.69 -16.01 -20.70
N GLN A 311 49.81 -16.36 -21.64
CA GLN A 311 50.19 -16.69 -23.03
C GLN A 311 51.00 -15.57 -23.69
N LEU A 312 50.58 -14.30 -23.50
CA LEU A 312 51.29 -13.15 -24.05
C LEU A 312 52.68 -12.97 -23.40
N THR A 313 52.82 -13.21 -22.09
CA THR A 313 54.13 -13.19 -21.43
C THR A 313 55.03 -14.32 -21.89
N ALA A 314 54.50 -15.54 -22.04
CA ALA A 314 55.26 -16.68 -22.56
C ALA A 314 55.80 -16.39 -23.96
N LEU A 315 54.95 -15.89 -24.88
CA LEU A 315 55.35 -15.52 -26.24
C LEU A 315 56.43 -14.41 -26.29
N ARG A 316 56.42 -13.46 -25.34
CA ARG A 316 57.47 -12.44 -25.21
C ARG A 316 58.80 -13.04 -24.78
N MET A 317 58.80 -13.84 -23.70
CA MET A 317 60.01 -14.54 -23.24
C MET A 317 60.59 -15.44 -24.35
N ASP A 318 59.73 -16.09 -25.13
CA ASP A 318 60.11 -16.93 -26.25
C ASP A 318 60.73 -16.14 -27.42
N ALA A 319 60.28 -14.90 -27.64
CA ALA A 319 60.84 -13.99 -28.63
C ALA A 319 62.20 -13.42 -28.17
N GLU A 320 62.29 -12.94 -26.94
CA GLU A 320 63.53 -12.46 -26.31
C GLU A 320 64.60 -13.56 -26.28
N ALA A 321 64.23 -14.80 -25.94
CA ALA A 321 65.15 -15.94 -25.97
C ALA A 321 65.63 -16.31 -27.39
N LYS A 322 64.83 -16.05 -28.43
CA LYS A 322 65.24 -16.23 -29.84
C LYS A 322 66.17 -15.10 -30.28
N GLU A 323 65.87 -13.86 -29.91
CA GLU A 323 66.73 -12.69 -30.17
C GLU A 323 68.10 -12.85 -29.50
N GLN A 324 68.14 -13.21 -28.22
CA GLN A 324 69.37 -13.48 -27.46
C GLN A 324 70.24 -14.55 -28.15
N LYS A 325 69.65 -15.66 -28.61
CA LYS A 325 70.36 -16.71 -29.36
C LYS A 325 70.93 -16.20 -30.70
N LEU A 326 70.23 -15.31 -31.39
CA LEU A 326 70.71 -14.69 -32.62
C LEU A 326 71.85 -13.70 -32.33
N ALA A 327 71.75 -12.91 -31.26
CA ALA A 327 72.80 -12.00 -30.80
C ALA A 327 74.07 -12.75 -30.40
N GLU A 328 73.96 -13.86 -29.66
CA GLU A 328 75.08 -14.74 -29.31
C GLU A 328 75.75 -15.35 -30.54
N GLN A 329 74.96 -15.85 -31.51
CA GLN A 329 75.50 -16.36 -32.78
C GLN A 329 76.21 -15.29 -33.60
N TRP A 330 75.67 -14.06 -33.61
CA TRP A 330 76.27 -12.92 -34.29
C TRP A 330 77.59 -12.51 -33.61
N ALA A 331 77.61 -12.37 -32.29
CA ALA A 331 78.80 -12.08 -31.51
C ALA A 331 79.89 -13.16 -31.71
N ALA A 332 79.52 -14.45 -31.72
CA ALA A 332 80.44 -15.55 -31.97
C ALA A 332 80.98 -15.61 -33.41
N LYS A 333 80.24 -15.07 -34.40
CA LYS A 333 80.76 -14.84 -35.77
C LYS A 333 81.71 -13.64 -35.79
N HIS A 334 81.33 -12.54 -35.15
CA HIS A 334 82.13 -11.31 -35.10
C HIS A 334 83.48 -11.55 -34.40
N LEU A 335 83.49 -12.25 -33.27
CA LEU A 335 84.72 -12.62 -32.54
C LEU A 335 85.66 -13.50 -33.37
N ARG A 336 85.12 -14.41 -34.20
CA ARG A 336 85.93 -15.21 -35.13
C ARG A 336 86.56 -14.36 -36.21
N LEU A 337 85.81 -13.39 -36.77
CA LEU A 337 86.33 -12.46 -37.76
C LEU A 337 87.42 -11.56 -37.16
N THR A 338 87.21 -11.00 -35.97
CA THR A 338 88.22 -10.18 -35.26
C THR A 338 89.52 -10.97 -35.06
N LYS A 339 89.44 -12.21 -34.53
CA LYS A 339 90.62 -13.09 -34.36
C LYS A 339 91.33 -13.41 -35.68
N PHE A 340 90.59 -13.56 -36.79
CA PHE A 340 91.18 -13.79 -38.11
C PHE A 340 91.93 -12.54 -38.62
N ILE A 341 91.38 -11.35 -38.43
CA ILE A 341 92.02 -10.08 -38.79
C ILE A 341 93.31 -9.87 -37.96
N GLU A 342 93.26 -10.13 -36.65
CA GLU A 342 94.45 -10.10 -35.77
C GLU A 342 95.56 -11.05 -36.26
N GLN A 343 95.21 -12.27 -36.67
CA GLN A 343 96.17 -13.22 -37.23
C GLN A 343 96.79 -12.75 -38.55
N LEU A 344 96.03 -12.08 -39.42
CA LEU A 344 96.56 -11.50 -40.65
C LEU A 344 97.51 -10.33 -40.35
N ALA A 345 97.16 -9.45 -39.42
CA ALA A 345 98.01 -8.33 -39.00
C ALA A 345 99.35 -8.83 -38.43
N CYS A 346 99.33 -9.81 -37.53
CA CYS A 346 100.55 -10.42 -36.97
C CYS A 346 101.41 -11.20 -37.98
N ARG A 347 100.85 -11.60 -39.14
CA ARG A 347 101.61 -12.20 -40.24
C ARG A 347 102.27 -11.12 -41.09
N SER A 348 101.53 -10.06 -41.43
CA SER A 348 102.03 -8.93 -42.23
C SER A 348 103.12 -8.11 -41.51
N SER A 349 103.30 -8.27 -40.20
CA SER A 349 104.34 -7.61 -39.41
C SER A 349 105.60 -8.48 -39.19
N ARG A 350 105.71 -9.64 -39.85
CA ARG A 350 106.88 -10.56 -39.77
C ARG A 350 107.58 -10.79 -41.11
N THR A 351 107.09 -10.15 -42.16
CA THR A 351 107.67 -10.06 -43.51
C THR A 351 108.13 -8.63 -43.74
#